data_AF-A0A6J4N821-F1
#
_entry.id   AF-A0A6J4N821-F1
#
_cell.length_a   1.000
_cell.length_b   1.000
_cell.length_c   1.000
_cell.angle_alpha   90.00
_cell.angle_beta   90.00
_cell.angle_gamma   90.00
#
_symmetry.space_group_name_H-M   'P 1'
#
loop_
_entity.id
_entity.type
_entity.pdbx_description
1 polymer ?
#
loop_
_entity_poly.entity_id
_entity_poly.type
_entity_poly.pdbx_seq_one_letter_code
_entity_poly.pdbx_strand_id
1 'polypeptide(L)' 'GTVLKPAQEGAFGGIFHGHLADPNGVIWEIAHNPGWSIDHNGLVRLG' A
#
# COMPACT_ATOMS: atom_id res chain seq x y z
N GLY A 1 -15.96 4.30 2.17
CA GLY A 1 -14.77 4.06 3.02
C GLY A 1 -14.25 5.38 3.54
N THR A 2 -13.38 5.34 4.53
CA THR A 2 -12.84 6.51 5.23
C THR A 2 -11.32 6.54 5.08
N VAL A 3 -10.75 7.66 4.64
CA VAL A 3 -9.28 7.83 4.64
C VAL A 3 -8.81 7.97 6.07
N LEU A 4 -7.94 7.05 6.51
CA LEU A 4 -7.38 7.04 7.87
C LEU A 4 -5.98 7.69 7.89
N LYS A 5 -5.21 7.45 6.82
CA LYS A 5 -3.89 8.04 6.61
C LYS A 5 -3.81 8.50 5.15
N PRO A 6 -3.81 9.82 4.88
CA PRO A 6 -3.64 10.34 3.53
C PRO A 6 -2.35 9.81 2.89
N ALA A 7 -2.37 9.67 1.56
CA ALA A 7 -1.22 9.24 0.79
C ALA A 7 -0.03 10.18 1.06
N GLN A 8 1.12 9.59 1.36
CA GLN A 8 2.34 10.31 1.69
C GLN A 8 3.57 9.48 1.33
N GLU A 9 4.71 10.15 1.24
CA GLU A 9 6.00 9.47 1.13
C GLU A 9 6.29 8.68 2.42
N GLY A 10 6.79 7.46 2.24
CA GLY A 10 7.20 6.58 3.31
C GLY A 10 8.55 6.99 3.91
N ALA A 11 8.95 6.29 4.98
CA ALA A 11 10.22 6.57 5.66
C ALA A 11 11.47 6.25 4.83
N PHE A 12 11.30 5.45 3.76
CA PHE A 12 12.37 5.07 2.85
C PHE A 12 12.03 5.65 1.48
N GLY A 13 12.84 6.62 1.04
CA GLY A 13 12.54 7.46 -0.13
C GLY A 13 12.11 6.68 -1.37
N GLY A 14 11.12 7.22 -2.08
CA GLY A 14 10.52 6.57 -3.25
C GLY A 14 9.44 5.53 -2.96
N ILE A 15 9.21 5.16 -1.69
CA ILE A 15 8.03 4.41 -1.25
C ILE A 15 6.92 5.39 -0.94
N PHE A 16 5.69 5.11 -1.37
CA PHE A 16 4.51 5.90 -1.02
C PHE A 16 3.44 5.01 -0.42
N HIS A 17 2.70 5.50 0.57
CA HIS A 17 1.58 4.75 1.12
C HIS A 17 0.48 5.61 1.72
N GLY A 18 -0.69 5.00 1.90
CA GLY A 18 -1.84 5.56 2.60
C GLY A 18 -2.73 4.44 3.15
N HIS A 19 -3.61 4.77 4.10
CA HIS A 19 -4.53 3.82 4.70
C HIS A 19 -5.98 4.30 4.59
N LEU A 20 -6.88 3.36 4.35
CA LEU A 20 -8.32 3.60 4.36
C LEU A 20 -9.06 2.44 5.04
N ALA A 21 -10.18 2.75 5.67
CA ALA A 21 -11.17 1.75 6.05
C ALA A 21 -12.21 1.59 4.94
N ASP A 22 -12.54 0.36 4.55
CA ASP A 22 -13.69 0.09 3.70
C ASP A 22 -15.03 0.20 4.48
N PRO A 23 -16.21 0.10 3.82
CA PRO A 23 -17.50 0.18 4.52
C PRO A 23 -17.75 -0.90 5.58
N ASN A 24 -17.04 -2.03 5.52
CA ASN A 24 -17.14 -3.11 6.49
C ASN A 24 -16.18 -2.92 7.68
N GLY A 25 -15.36 -1.87 7.66
CA GLY A 25 -14.37 -1.58 8.69
C GLY A 25 -13.03 -2.29 8.50
N VAL A 26 -12.79 -2.97 7.36
CA VAL A 26 -11.47 -3.54 7.05
C VAL A 26 -10.52 -2.41 6.68
N ILE A 27 -9.34 -2.39 7.31
CA ILE A 27 -8.29 -1.41 7.02
C ILE A 27 -7.40 -1.96 5.91
N TRP A 28 -7.26 -1.16 4.85
CA TRP A 28 -6.40 -1.42 3.71
C TRP A 28 -5.25 -0.42 3.71
N GLU A 29 -4.05 -0.92 3.43
CA GLU A 29 -2.93 -0.10 2.98
C GLU A 29 -2.88 -0.11 1.45
N ILE A 30 -2.76 1.08 0.86
CA ILE A 30 -2.42 1.24 -0.55
C ILE A 30 -1.00 1.75 -0.60
N ALA A 31 -0.10 0.96 -1.20
CA ALA A 31 1.32 1.25 -1.23
C ALA A 31 1.91 1.11 -2.64
N HIS A 32 2.85 2.00 -2.96
CA HIS A 32 3.75 1.87 -4.11
C HIS A 32 5.16 1.65 -3.56
N ASN A 33 5.68 0.44 -3.76
CA ASN A 33 7.03 0.07 -3.34
C ASN A 33 7.81 -0.48 -4.55
N PRO A 34 8.70 0.32 -5.16
CA PRO A 34 9.52 -0.11 -6.31
C PRO A 34 10.46 -1.29 -6.02
N GLY A 35 10.76 -1.58 -4.75
CA GLY A 35 11.56 -2.74 -4.34
C GLY A 35 10.78 -4.06 -4.32
N TRP A 36 9.46 -4.03 -4.52
CA TRP A 36 8.63 -5.22 -4.65
C TRP A 36 8.21 -5.41 -6.11
N SER A 37 7.96 -6.66 -6.48
CA SER A 37 7.38 -6.99 -7.78
C SER A 37 6.19 -7.92 -7.62
N ILE A 38 5.33 -7.97 -8.63
CA ILE A 38 4.19 -8.88 -8.70
C ILE A 38 4.43 -9.79 -9.90
N ASP A 39 4.46 -11.09 -9.68
CA ASP A 39 4.61 -12.03 -10.80
C ASP A 39 3.28 -12.27 -11.54
N HIS A 40 3.33 -13.07 -12.61
CA HIS A 40 2.18 -13.33 -13.47
C HIS A 40 1.02 -14.04 -12.75
N ASN A 41 1.25 -14.63 -11.59
CA ASN A 41 0.22 -15.27 -10.76
C ASN A 41 -0.34 -14.31 -9.69
N GLY A 42 0.09 -13.05 -9.68
CA GLY A 42 -0.32 -12.07 -8.69
C GLY A 42 0.42 -12.20 -7.35
N LEU A 43 1.48 -13.02 -7.27
CA LEU A 43 2.25 -13.16 -6.03
C LEU A 43 3.23 -12.00 -5.88
N VAL A 44 3.22 -11.38 -4.70
CA VAL A 44 4.19 -10.35 -4.33
C VAL A 44 5.53 -11.02 -4.03
N ARG A 45 6.58 -10.56 -4.70
CA ARG A 45 7.98 -10.87 -4.38
C ARG A 45 8.58 -9.70 -3.64
N LEU A 46 9.05 -9.99 -2.44
CA LEU A 46 9.80 -9.06 -1.61
C LEU A 46 11.28 -9.30 -1.90
N GLY A 47 12.01 -8.31 -2.44
CA GLY A 47 13.47 -8.34 -2.58
C GLY A 47 14.04 -9.58 -3.27
#